data_AF-A0A1N7PRE9-F1
#
_entry.id   AF-A0A1N7PRE9-F1
#
_cell.length_a   1.000
_cell.length_b   1.000
_cell.length_c   1.000
_cell.angle_alpha   90.00
_cell.angle_beta   90.00
_cell.angle_gamma   90.00
#
_symmetry.space_group_name_H-M   'P 1'
#
loop_
_entity.id
_entity.type
_entity.pdbx_description
1 polymer ?
#
loop_
_entity_poly.entity_id
_entity_poly.type
_entity_poly.pdbx_seq_one_letter_code
_entity_poly.pdbx_strand_id
1 'polypeptide(L)'
;MKSKIFAALLMFLALWSCQKKEKENLKSVQGNDSLQSIIKQDSLHKETISGNETPKAFTDDFLKIENVQVNGNDIILPQEQFQKLYPKHDSVKTEPWDCGSPFEWLDKTWMEKTYGKDLINFDGKITTFYTNNAEFISNNHTVIFSSTKSGNNRFEIKSHHIILTQETTVEDFQKLFPKLKIENTDQKNIQRFSIPVGKEIEDSFMFYFKDGKLDNFNLWWLLC
;
A
#
# COMPACT_ATOMS: atom_id res chain seq x y z
N MET A 1 -22.71 -55.68 29.74
CA MET A 1 -21.36 -55.09 29.53
C MET A 1 -20.52 -55.97 28.59
N LYS A 2 -20.69 -55.84 27.26
CA LYS A 2 -19.83 -56.49 26.23
C LYS A 2 -19.89 -55.73 24.88
N SER A 3 -19.67 -54.42 24.87
CA SER A 3 -19.65 -53.65 23.62
C SER A 3 -18.76 -52.40 23.67
N LYS A 4 -17.58 -52.49 24.30
CA LYS A 4 -16.59 -51.39 24.32
C LYS A 4 -15.14 -51.83 24.07
N ILE A 5 -14.90 -53.08 23.65
CA ILE A 5 -13.54 -53.61 23.43
C ILE A 5 -13.20 -53.78 21.93
N PHE A 6 -14.19 -53.75 21.03
CA PHE A 6 -13.96 -53.95 19.59
C PHE A 6 -13.54 -52.68 18.81
N ALA A 7 -13.75 -51.48 19.35
CA ALA A 7 -13.41 -50.23 18.65
C ALA A 7 -11.92 -49.84 18.75
N ALA A 8 -11.18 -50.41 19.70
CA ALA A 8 -9.76 -50.10 19.90
C ALA A 8 -8.81 -50.93 19.01
N LEU A 9 -9.28 -52.03 18.41
CA LEU A 9 -8.44 -52.92 17.58
C LEU A 9 -8.36 -52.50 16.10
N LEU A 10 -9.24 -51.62 15.63
CA LEU A 10 -9.30 -51.17 14.23
C LEU A 10 -8.50 -49.88 13.94
N MET A 11 -8.05 -49.15 14.96
CA MET A 11 -7.20 -47.96 14.76
C MET A 11 -5.69 -48.24 14.72
N PHE A 12 -5.24 -49.46 15.00
CA PHE A 12 -3.81 -49.81 15.00
C PHE A 12 -3.28 -50.38 13.68
N LEU A 13 -4.13 -50.66 12.68
CA LEU A 13 -3.73 -51.28 11.40
C LEU A 13 -3.53 -50.28 10.25
N ALA A 14 -3.79 -48.99 10.44
CA ALA A 14 -3.64 -47.96 9.40
C ALA A 14 -2.27 -47.25 9.39
N LEU A 15 -1.36 -47.59 10.31
CA LEU A 15 -0.04 -46.93 10.43
C LEU A 15 1.15 -47.78 9.97
N TRP A 16 0.91 -48.96 9.35
CA TRP A 16 1.98 -49.91 8.98
C TRP A 16 1.94 -50.40 7.52
N SER A 17 1.57 -49.53 6.58
CA SER A 17 1.81 -49.72 5.14
C SER A 17 1.79 -48.32 4.50
N CYS A 18 2.86 -47.69 4.02
CA CYS A 18 3.94 -48.19 3.19
C CYS A 18 5.21 -47.36 3.42
N GLN A 19 6.25 -48.00 3.95
CA GLN A 19 7.64 -47.63 3.64
C GLN A 19 8.36 -48.88 3.17
N LYS A 20 8.59 -49.00 1.85
CA LYS A 20 9.92 -49.33 1.32
C LYS A 20 10.00 -49.16 -0.20
N LYS A 21 11.09 -48.51 -0.58
CA LYS A 21 11.62 -48.29 -1.94
C LYS A 21 12.20 -49.59 -2.51
N GLU A 22 12.19 -49.71 -3.84
CA GLU A 22 13.31 -50.36 -4.56
C GLU A 22 13.53 -49.75 -5.94
N LYS A 23 14.78 -49.84 -6.41
CA LYS A 23 15.45 -49.05 -7.44
C LYS A 23 15.48 -49.71 -8.82
N GLU A 24 15.67 -48.83 -9.81
CA GLU A 24 16.43 -48.96 -11.08
C GLU A 24 15.96 -49.93 -12.19
N ASN A 25 15.62 -49.34 -13.35
CA ASN A 25 16.39 -49.57 -14.57
C ASN A 25 16.26 -48.39 -15.56
N LEU A 26 17.42 -47.91 -16.04
CA LEU A 26 17.59 -46.92 -17.09
C LEU A 26 17.12 -47.45 -18.46
N LYS A 27 16.42 -46.63 -19.23
CA LYS A 27 16.68 -46.45 -20.68
C LYS A 27 16.48 -44.99 -21.07
N SER A 28 17.53 -44.41 -21.61
CA SER A 28 17.64 -43.07 -22.19
C SER A 28 16.83 -42.91 -23.47
N VAL A 29 16.04 -41.83 -23.59
CA VAL A 29 15.86 -41.12 -24.87
C VAL A 29 15.81 -39.62 -24.59
N GLN A 30 16.75 -38.94 -25.23
CA GLN A 30 17.00 -37.51 -25.34
C GLN A 30 15.93 -36.86 -26.22
N GLY A 31 15.41 -35.67 -25.83
CA GLY A 31 14.55 -34.90 -26.74
C GLY A 31 13.76 -33.73 -26.11
N ASN A 32 14.37 -32.55 -26.13
CA ASN A 32 13.80 -31.20 -26.12
C ASN A 32 13.03 -30.67 -24.90
N ASP A 33 13.78 -29.87 -24.12
CA ASP A 33 13.42 -28.53 -23.66
C ASP A 33 12.35 -27.82 -24.51
N SER A 34 11.22 -27.50 -23.87
CA SER A 34 10.58 -26.19 -23.92
C SER A 34 9.33 -26.18 -23.02
N LEU A 35 9.55 -26.17 -21.71
CA LEU A 35 8.52 -25.85 -20.71
C LEU A 35 8.99 -24.69 -19.82
N GLN A 36 9.65 -23.72 -20.44
CA GLN A 36 9.81 -22.38 -19.91
C GLN A 36 8.95 -21.42 -20.75
N SER A 37 8.40 -20.41 -20.07
CA SER A 37 7.65 -19.27 -20.61
C SER A 37 6.15 -19.44 -20.91
N ILE A 38 5.36 -19.82 -19.90
CA ILE A 38 4.02 -19.21 -19.74
C ILE A 38 3.85 -18.80 -18.26
N ILE A 39 4.83 -18.07 -17.73
CA ILE A 39 4.57 -17.13 -16.64
C ILE A 39 4.32 -15.82 -17.37
N LYS A 40 3.05 -15.48 -17.59
CA LYS A 40 2.68 -14.10 -17.92
C LYS A 40 3.15 -13.25 -16.75
N GLN A 41 4.30 -12.59 -16.94
CA GLN A 41 4.60 -11.38 -16.21
C GLN A 41 3.44 -10.42 -16.48
N ASP A 42 2.54 -10.28 -15.51
CA ASP A 42 1.82 -9.02 -15.33
C ASP A 42 2.91 -7.98 -15.07
N SER A 43 3.39 -7.38 -16.15
CA SER A 43 4.20 -6.19 -16.11
C SER A 43 3.30 -5.08 -15.58
N LEU A 44 3.21 -4.98 -14.25
CA LEU A 44 3.11 -3.69 -13.57
C LEU A 44 4.07 -2.77 -14.34
N HIS A 45 3.52 -1.74 -14.97
CA HIS A 45 4.25 -0.79 -15.77
C HIS A 45 5.26 -0.11 -14.83
N LYS A 46 6.44 -0.72 -14.66
CA LYS A 46 7.63 -0.03 -14.18
C LYS A 46 7.96 0.92 -15.30
N GLU A 47 7.36 2.11 -15.29
CA GLU A 47 8.10 3.28 -15.74
C GLU A 47 9.40 3.23 -14.95
N THR A 48 10.43 2.73 -15.62
CA THR A 48 11.78 2.76 -15.12
C THR A 48 12.14 4.22 -15.23
N ILE A 49 11.94 4.98 -14.16
CA ILE A 49 12.62 6.26 -13.99
C ILE A 49 14.08 5.92 -14.28
N SER A 50 14.58 6.47 -15.39
CA SER A 50 15.95 6.28 -15.86
C SER A 50 16.85 6.47 -14.64
N GLY A 51 17.54 5.41 -14.19
CA GLY A 51 18.37 5.42 -12.98
C GLY A 51 19.58 6.36 -13.04
N ASN A 52 19.62 7.25 -14.04
CA ASN A 52 20.68 8.21 -14.30
C ASN A 52 20.30 9.66 -14.02
N GLU A 53 19.05 9.95 -13.65
CA GLU A 53 18.65 11.33 -13.30
C GLU A 53 18.85 11.60 -11.81
N THR A 54 19.65 12.61 -11.50
CA THR A 54 19.94 13.01 -10.13
C THR A 54 18.71 13.65 -9.47
N PRO A 55 18.35 13.24 -8.23
CA PRO A 55 17.27 13.89 -7.49
C PRO A 55 17.51 15.39 -7.34
N LYS A 56 16.47 16.18 -7.59
CA LYS A 56 16.48 17.63 -7.41
C LYS A 56 15.84 17.97 -6.08
N ALA A 57 16.43 18.90 -5.33
CA ALA A 57 15.83 19.37 -4.09
C ALA A 57 14.45 19.97 -4.36
N PHE A 58 13.46 19.58 -3.56
CA PHE A 58 12.12 20.13 -3.55
C PHE A 58 12.08 21.35 -2.64
N THR A 59 11.85 22.52 -3.23
CA THR A 59 11.87 23.80 -2.53
C THR A 59 10.53 24.51 -2.52
N ASP A 60 9.50 23.90 -3.08
CA ASP A 60 8.15 24.46 -3.03
C ASP A 60 7.57 24.33 -1.62
N ASP A 61 6.66 25.24 -1.27
CA ASP A 61 6.10 25.28 0.09
C ASP A 61 4.99 24.24 0.31
N PHE A 62 4.49 23.62 -0.77
CA PHE A 62 3.46 22.58 -0.73
C PHE A 62 3.67 21.56 -1.87
N LEU A 63 3.21 20.32 -1.66
CA LEU A 63 3.29 19.22 -2.61
C LEU A 63 1.90 18.73 -2.94
N LYS A 64 1.41 19.09 -4.14
CA LYS A 64 0.08 18.68 -4.56
C LYS A 64 -0.03 17.17 -4.73
N ILE A 65 -1.21 16.63 -4.40
CA ILE A 65 -1.50 15.19 -4.43
C ILE A 65 -1.28 14.58 -5.82
N GLU A 66 -1.62 15.31 -6.89
CA GLU A 66 -1.45 14.85 -8.28
C GLU A 66 0.03 14.74 -8.72
N ASN A 67 0.97 15.33 -7.98
CA ASN A 67 2.39 15.30 -8.31
C ASN A 67 3.13 14.13 -7.65
N VAL A 68 2.40 13.27 -6.93
CA VAL A 68 2.94 12.22 -6.08
C VAL A 68 2.43 10.86 -6.52
N GLN A 69 3.30 9.86 -6.40
CA GLN A 69 2.91 8.47 -6.56
C GLN A 69 3.39 7.60 -5.40
N VAL A 70 2.66 6.51 -5.17
CA VAL A 70 3.04 5.42 -4.28
C VAL A 70 3.15 4.13 -5.09
N ASN A 71 4.33 3.53 -5.06
CA ASN A 71 4.66 2.34 -5.86
C ASN A 71 4.36 2.51 -7.35
N GLY A 72 4.62 3.70 -7.90
CA GLY A 72 4.34 4.06 -9.29
C GLY A 72 2.86 4.28 -9.63
N ASN A 73 1.97 4.33 -8.64
CA ASN A 73 0.55 4.60 -8.84
C ASN A 73 0.15 5.95 -8.23
N ASP A 74 -0.83 6.60 -8.84
CA ASP A 74 -1.35 7.86 -8.33
C ASP A 74 -2.00 7.67 -6.95
N ILE A 75 -1.94 8.71 -6.12
CA ILE A 75 -2.53 8.72 -4.77
C ILE A 75 -4.05 8.54 -4.81
N ILE A 76 -4.69 9.07 -5.86
CA ILE A 76 -6.13 9.00 -6.07
C ILE A 76 -6.39 8.15 -7.31
N LEU A 77 -7.18 7.10 -7.15
CA LEU A 77 -7.49 6.14 -8.20
C LEU A 77 -9.00 5.97 -8.35
N PRO A 78 -9.54 5.84 -9.58
CA PRO A 78 -10.87 5.29 -9.77
C PRO A 78 -10.98 3.89 -9.17
N GLN A 79 -12.12 3.54 -8.58
CA GLN A 79 -12.38 2.24 -7.95
C GLN A 79 -12.00 1.05 -8.85
N GLU A 80 -12.37 1.11 -10.14
CA GLU A 80 -12.07 0.04 -11.10
C GLU A 80 -10.57 -0.15 -11.34
N GLN A 81 -9.80 0.95 -11.36
CA GLN A 81 -8.35 0.89 -11.53
C GLN A 81 -7.69 0.31 -10.28
N PHE A 82 -8.14 0.73 -9.09
CA PHE A 82 -7.67 0.17 -7.83
C PHE A 82 -7.88 -1.34 -7.76
N GLN A 83 -9.07 -1.83 -8.13
CA GLN A 83 -9.38 -3.27 -8.14
C GLN A 83 -8.52 -4.08 -9.11
N LYS A 84 -8.09 -3.49 -10.23
CA LYS A 84 -7.15 -4.12 -11.18
C LYS A 84 -5.74 -4.21 -10.60
N LEU A 85 -5.28 -3.18 -9.92
CA LEU A 85 -3.95 -3.13 -9.30
C LEU A 85 -3.87 -4.03 -8.06
N TYR A 86 -4.93 -4.08 -7.27
CA TYR A 86 -5.01 -4.80 -6.00
C TYR A 86 -6.24 -5.71 -5.96
N PRO A 87 -6.23 -6.83 -6.71
CA PRO A 87 -7.39 -7.73 -6.80
C PRO A 87 -7.66 -8.52 -5.51
N LYS A 88 -6.75 -8.45 -4.54
CA LYS A 88 -6.88 -9.08 -3.21
C LYS A 88 -6.62 -8.04 -2.12
N HIS A 89 -7.36 -8.20 -1.03
CA HIS A 89 -7.28 -7.33 0.15
C HIS A 89 -6.99 -8.19 1.38
N ASP A 90 -6.11 -7.70 2.24
CA ASP A 90 -5.79 -8.31 3.53
C ASP A 90 -6.97 -8.14 4.50
N SER A 91 -7.61 -6.97 4.48
CA SER A 91 -8.88 -6.73 5.16
C SER A 91 -9.66 -5.58 4.55
N VAL A 92 -10.96 -5.55 4.81
CA VAL A 92 -11.89 -4.51 4.37
C VAL A 92 -12.82 -4.16 5.53
N LYS A 93 -13.02 -2.87 5.78
CA LYS A 93 -13.90 -2.37 6.83
C LYS A 93 -14.69 -1.17 6.32
N THR A 94 -15.99 -1.12 6.58
CA THR A 94 -16.82 0.04 6.25
C THR A 94 -17.43 0.58 7.53
N GLU A 95 -17.21 1.86 7.82
CA GLU A 95 -17.73 2.54 8.99
C GLU A 95 -18.02 4.01 8.72
N PRO A 96 -18.92 4.64 9.48
CA PRO A 96 -19.08 6.09 9.46
C PRO A 96 -17.78 6.79 9.85
N TRP A 97 -17.45 7.88 9.17
CA TRP A 97 -16.32 8.74 9.51
C TRP A 97 -16.79 9.82 10.50
N ASP A 98 -16.10 9.94 11.65
CA ASP A 98 -16.60 10.71 12.79
C ASP A 98 -16.58 12.25 12.59
N CYS A 99 -15.66 12.77 11.75
CA CYS A 99 -15.59 14.17 11.36
C CYS A 99 -15.31 14.30 9.86
N GLY A 100 -16.27 14.79 9.09
CA GLY A 100 -16.11 15.11 7.67
C GLY A 100 -15.63 13.93 6.81
N SER A 101 -15.26 14.23 5.57
CA SER A 101 -14.69 13.23 4.67
C SER A 101 -13.78 13.89 3.63
N PRO A 102 -12.60 13.32 3.31
CA PRO A 102 -11.72 13.89 2.30
C PRO A 102 -12.36 13.90 0.90
N PHE A 103 -13.38 13.06 0.68
CA PHE A 103 -14.14 13.01 -0.56
C PHE A 103 -15.02 14.24 -0.79
N GLU A 104 -15.41 14.98 0.25
CA GLU A 104 -16.28 16.16 0.12
C GLU A 104 -15.69 17.24 -0.78
N TRP A 105 -14.35 17.33 -0.83
CA TRP A 105 -13.64 18.29 -1.66
C TRP A 105 -12.88 17.62 -2.82
N LEU A 106 -12.24 16.46 -2.61
CA LEU A 106 -11.50 15.76 -3.67
C LEU A 106 -12.39 15.21 -4.77
N ASP A 107 -13.62 14.82 -4.40
CA ASP A 107 -14.59 14.20 -5.30
C ASP A 107 -15.89 15.02 -5.32
N LYS A 108 -15.77 16.33 -5.04
CA LYS A 108 -16.90 17.24 -4.81
C LYS A 108 -17.96 17.14 -5.89
N THR A 109 -17.57 17.19 -7.16
CA THR A 109 -18.53 17.16 -8.28
C THR A 109 -19.36 15.87 -8.29
N TRP A 110 -18.74 14.72 -8.00
CA TRP A 110 -19.46 13.45 -7.92
C TRP A 110 -20.32 13.38 -6.66
N MET A 111 -19.79 13.81 -5.52
CA MET A 111 -20.49 13.85 -4.23
C MET A 111 -21.74 14.72 -4.31
N GLU A 112 -21.64 15.95 -4.83
CA GLU A 112 -22.77 16.86 -5.00
C GLU A 112 -23.81 16.32 -6.00
N LYS A 113 -23.37 15.66 -7.07
CA LYS A 113 -24.27 15.02 -8.03
C LYS A 113 -25.03 13.84 -7.43
N THR A 114 -24.40 13.07 -6.54
CA THR A 114 -24.94 11.84 -5.98
C THR A 114 -25.80 12.10 -4.75
N TYR A 115 -25.37 12.99 -3.87
CA TYR A 115 -25.99 13.23 -2.55
C TYR A 115 -26.63 14.62 -2.42
N GLY A 116 -26.40 15.53 -3.37
CA GLY A 116 -26.85 16.93 -3.33
C GLY A 116 -25.77 17.88 -2.82
N LYS A 117 -25.90 19.20 -3.07
CA LYS A 117 -24.88 20.21 -2.72
C LYS A 117 -24.50 20.24 -1.23
N ASP A 118 -25.48 19.98 -0.37
CA ASP A 118 -25.30 20.03 1.09
C ASP A 118 -24.94 18.65 1.68
N LEU A 119 -24.77 17.63 0.82
CA LEU A 119 -24.44 16.25 1.19
C LEU A 119 -25.31 15.63 2.30
N ILE A 120 -26.54 16.15 2.51
CA ILE A 120 -27.47 15.73 3.57
C ILE A 120 -27.78 14.24 3.53
N ASN A 121 -27.73 13.63 2.34
CA ASN A 121 -28.00 12.20 2.14
C ASN A 121 -26.75 11.31 2.21
N PHE A 122 -25.56 11.90 2.39
CA PHE A 122 -24.34 11.13 2.57
C PHE A 122 -24.30 10.60 4.00
N ASP A 123 -24.27 9.27 4.15
CA ASP A 123 -24.32 8.61 5.46
C ASP A 123 -22.97 8.55 6.17
N GLY A 124 -21.96 9.25 5.63
CA GLY A 124 -20.60 9.31 6.17
C GLY A 124 -19.81 8.01 6.06
N LYS A 125 -20.36 6.95 5.44
CA LYS A 125 -19.68 5.65 5.41
C LYS A 125 -18.54 5.66 4.41
N ILE A 126 -17.35 5.30 4.90
CA ILE A 126 -16.16 5.12 4.11
C ILE A 126 -15.67 3.69 4.26
N THR A 127 -15.23 3.10 3.16
CA THR A 127 -14.64 1.77 3.12
C THR A 127 -13.12 1.88 3.14
N THR A 128 -12.51 1.30 4.16
CA THR A 128 -11.05 1.16 4.29
C THR A 128 -10.62 -0.20 3.74
N PHE A 129 -9.64 -0.19 2.84
CA PHE A 129 -8.97 -1.36 2.30
C PHE A 129 -7.55 -1.43 2.83
N TYR A 130 -7.15 -2.62 3.29
CA TYR A 130 -5.75 -2.91 3.60
C TYR A 130 -5.22 -3.90 2.56
N THR A 131 -4.12 -3.56 1.91
CA THR A 131 -3.44 -4.43 0.95
C THR A 131 -1.96 -4.10 0.92
N ASN A 132 -1.09 -5.11 0.97
CA ASN A 132 0.37 -4.95 0.87
C ASN A 132 0.97 -3.97 1.90
N ASN A 133 0.46 -3.97 3.14
CA ASN A 133 0.81 -3.02 4.21
C ASN A 133 0.50 -1.54 3.92
N ALA A 134 -0.35 -1.27 2.93
CA ALA A 134 -0.89 0.04 2.66
C ALA A 134 -2.40 0.07 3.01
N GLU A 135 -2.83 1.20 3.52
CA GLU A 135 -4.22 1.53 3.81
C GLU A 135 -4.73 2.49 2.72
N PHE A 136 -5.94 2.21 2.25
CA PHE A 136 -6.67 3.05 1.31
C PHE A 136 -8.08 3.26 1.82
N ILE A 137 -8.68 4.39 1.47
CA ILE A 137 -10.06 4.75 1.84
C ILE A 137 -10.90 4.98 0.59
N SER A 138 -12.20 4.74 0.65
CA SER A 138 -13.09 4.89 -0.50
C SER A 138 -14.53 5.27 -0.14
N ASN A 139 -15.11 6.15 -0.96
CA ASN A 139 -16.56 6.43 -1.01
C ASN A 139 -17.32 5.51 -1.99
N ASN A 140 -16.72 4.39 -2.41
CA ASN A 140 -17.14 3.46 -3.46
C ASN A 140 -16.99 3.94 -4.92
N HIS A 141 -16.65 5.22 -5.15
CA HIS A 141 -16.37 5.76 -6.48
C HIS A 141 -14.87 5.94 -6.72
N THR A 142 -14.23 6.56 -5.73
CA THR A 142 -12.82 6.92 -5.74
C THR A 142 -12.12 6.21 -4.59
N VAL A 143 -10.87 5.82 -4.79
CA VAL A 143 -9.98 5.27 -3.77
C VAL A 143 -8.84 6.24 -3.55
N ILE A 144 -8.54 6.54 -2.30
CA ILE A 144 -7.43 7.42 -1.92
C ILE A 144 -6.45 6.63 -1.06
N PHE A 145 -5.17 6.73 -1.36
CA PHE A 145 -4.11 6.26 -0.47
C PHE A 145 -4.18 7.03 0.87
N SER A 146 -4.17 6.28 1.98
CA SER A 146 -4.17 6.83 3.33
C SER A 146 -2.77 6.73 3.95
N SER A 147 -2.25 5.52 4.13
CA SER A 147 -0.97 5.32 4.82
C SER A 147 -0.27 4.06 4.37
N THR A 148 1.06 3.98 4.57
CA THR A 148 1.80 2.73 4.40
C THR A 148 3.12 2.71 5.17
N LYS A 149 3.58 1.50 5.48
CA LYS A 149 4.96 1.27 5.93
C LYS A 149 5.92 1.34 4.75
N SER A 150 7.07 1.98 4.95
CA SER A 150 8.09 2.20 3.92
C SER A 150 8.75 0.92 3.39
N GLY A 151 8.59 -0.23 4.06
CA GLY A 151 9.31 -1.47 3.80
C GLY A 151 9.51 -1.82 2.32
N ASN A 152 8.44 -2.30 1.67
CA ASN A 152 8.43 -2.53 0.21
C ASN A 152 7.75 -1.40 -0.55
N ASN A 153 7.37 -0.32 0.13
CA ASN A 153 6.63 0.78 -0.45
C ASN A 153 7.55 1.97 -0.71
N ARG A 154 7.29 2.70 -1.79
CA ARG A 154 8.07 3.89 -2.12
C ARG A 154 7.15 5.05 -2.43
N PHE A 155 7.60 6.24 -2.03
CA PHE A 155 6.96 7.51 -2.31
C PHE A 155 7.76 8.23 -3.40
N GLU A 156 7.09 8.76 -4.41
CA GLU A 156 7.73 9.30 -5.62
C GLU A 156 7.22 10.69 -5.94
N ILE A 157 8.14 11.63 -6.22
CA ILE A 157 7.84 12.95 -6.81
C ILE A 157 8.53 12.99 -8.17
N LYS A 158 7.80 12.59 -9.22
CA LYS A 158 8.36 12.36 -10.56
C LYS A 158 9.08 13.58 -11.13
N SER A 159 8.50 14.76 -10.97
CA SER A 159 9.07 16.02 -11.49
C SER A 159 10.46 16.36 -10.91
N HIS A 160 10.78 15.81 -9.73
CA HIS A 160 12.03 16.05 -9.02
C HIS A 160 12.96 14.83 -9.00
N HIS A 161 12.55 13.72 -9.61
CA HIS A 161 13.27 12.43 -9.54
C HIS A 161 13.54 11.99 -8.09
N ILE A 162 12.65 12.36 -7.17
CA ILE A 162 12.74 11.97 -5.75
C ILE A 162 12.02 10.64 -5.57
N ILE A 163 12.73 9.67 -4.97
CA ILE A 163 12.18 8.40 -4.55
C ILE A 163 12.57 8.18 -3.09
N LEU A 164 11.58 8.03 -2.22
CA LEU A 164 11.77 7.74 -0.81
C LEU A 164 11.40 6.29 -0.53
N THR A 165 12.26 5.61 0.23
CA THR A 165 12.12 4.18 0.56
C THR A 165 12.51 3.95 2.02
N GLN A 166 12.38 2.73 2.54
CA GLN A 166 12.88 2.38 3.87
C GLN A 166 14.37 2.69 4.11
N GLU A 167 15.19 2.80 3.05
CA GLU A 167 16.61 3.14 3.17
C GLU A 167 16.88 4.65 3.24
N THR A 168 15.86 5.47 2.99
CA THR A 168 16.00 6.93 3.09
C THR A 168 16.26 7.31 4.54
N THR A 169 17.40 7.96 4.77
CA THR A 169 17.78 8.51 6.07
C THR A 169 17.20 9.90 6.28
N VAL A 170 17.14 10.36 7.53
CA VAL A 170 16.78 11.75 7.86
C VAL A 170 17.68 12.74 7.13
N GLU A 171 18.99 12.49 7.09
CA GLU A 171 19.96 13.36 6.44
C GLU A 171 19.72 13.47 4.93
N ASP A 172 19.43 12.34 4.27
CA ASP A 172 19.12 12.33 2.84
C ASP A 172 17.79 13.02 2.55
N PHE A 173 16.78 12.79 3.39
CA PHE A 173 15.51 13.49 3.28
C PHE A 173 15.68 15.01 3.42
N GLN A 174 16.44 15.49 4.40
CA GLN A 174 16.68 16.93 4.57
C GLN A 174 17.46 17.56 3.41
N LYS A 175 18.35 16.82 2.74
CA LYS A 175 19.00 17.30 1.50
C LYS A 175 17.97 17.48 0.37
N LEU A 176 17.01 16.56 0.27
CA LEU A 176 15.95 16.61 -0.73
C LEU A 176 14.90 17.67 -0.40
N PHE A 177 14.67 17.97 0.88
CA PHE A 177 13.65 18.90 1.34
C PHE A 177 14.24 19.95 2.32
N PRO A 178 15.11 20.85 1.84
CA PRO A 178 15.94 21.71 2.70
C PRO A 178 15.16 22.76 3.51
N LYS A 179 13.91 23.04 3.14
CA LYS A 179 13.03 23.97 3.85
C LYS A 179 12.25 23.33 5.00
N LEU A 180 12.13 22.00 5.00
CA LEU A 180 11.31 21.30 5.99
C LEU A 180 12.02 21.22 7.33
N LYS A 181 11.25 21.40 8.39
CA LYS A 181 11.73 21.30 9.77
C LYS A 181 11.36 19.94 10.33
N ILE A 182 12.24 19.41 11.18
CA ILE A 182 11.92 18.24 11.99
C ILE A 182 10.86 18.66 13.01
N GLU A 183 9.80 17.88 13.08
CA GLU A 183 8.76 17.99 14.10
C GLU A 183 9.02 16.93 15.17
N ASN A 184 8.99 17.36 16.43
CA ASN A 184 9.12 16.44 17.56
C ASN A 184 7.84 15.63 17.72
N THR A 185 7.99 14.37 18.10
CA THR A 185 6.87 13.50 18.47
C THR A 185 7.02 13.10 19.94
N ASP A 186 5.93 12.67 20.56
CA ASP A 186 5.95 12.16 21.93
C ASP A 186 6.66 10.80 22.04
N GLN A 187 7.01 10.19 20.91
CA GLN A 187 7.65 8.89 20.84
C GLN A 187 9.17 9.02 20.72
N LYS A 188 9.88 8.28 21.58
CA LYS A 188 11.35 8.25 21.55
C LYS A 188 11.85 7.72 20.20
N ASN A 189 12.89 8.35 19.67
CA ASN A 189 13.53 8.02 18.39
C ASN A 189 12.62 8.14 17.16
N ILE A 190 11.49 8.85 17.26
CA ILE A 190 10.64 9.15 16.11
C ILE A 190 10.71 10.63 15.78
N GLN A 191 11.09 10.91 14.55
CA GLN A 191 11.10 12.23 13.94
C GLN A 191 10.05 12.28 12.85
N ARG A 192 9.39 13.43 12.69
CA ARG A 192 8.36 13.62 11.67
C ARG A 192 8.68 14.82 10.79
N PHE A 193 8.29 14.75 9.53
CA PHE A 193 8.23 15.88 8.62
C PHE A 193 6.82 15.96 8.03
N SER A 194 6.32 17.17 7.82
CA SER A 194 5.07 17.41 7.10
C SER A 194 5.32 18.26 5.85
N ILE A 195 4.58 17.95 4.79
CA ILE A 195 4.51 18.78 3.58
C ILE A 195 3.03 19.03 3.29
N PRO A 196 2.55 20.28 3.36
CA PRO A 196 1.17 20.60 3.02
C PRO A 196 0.82 20.18 1.60
N VAL A 197 -0.41 19.75 1.36
CA VAL A 197 -0.88 19.39 0.01
C VAL A 197 -1.26 20.61 -0.84
N GLY A 198 -1.39 21.78 -0.21
CA GLY A 198 -1.71 23.04 -0.87
C GLY A 198 -1.30 24.24 -0.03
N LYS A 199 -1.26 25.42 -0.65
CA LYS A 199 -0.75 26.67 -0.08
C LYS A 199 -1.50 27.15 1.18
N GLU A 200 -2.74 26.74 1.34
CA GLU A 200 -3.65 27.13 2.44
C GLU A 200 -4.47 25.91 2.89
N ILE A 201 -3.91 24.71 2.71
CA ILE A 201 -4.55 23.45 3.05
C ILE A 201 -3.73 22.84 4.19
N GLU A 202 -4.40 22.51 5.29
CA GLU A 202 -3.73 21.92 6.46
C GLU A 202 -3.43 20.42 6.28
N ASP A 203 -4.15 19.76 5.36
CA ASP A 203 -3.85 18.40 4.93
C ASP A 203 -2.40 18.28 4.44
N SER A 204 -1.74 17.19 4.81
CA SER A 204 -0.30 17.07 4.66
C SER A 204 0.15 15.65 4.36
N PHE A 205 1.18 15.52 3.53
CA PHE A 205 2.00 14.32 3.50
C PHE A 205 2.89 14.31 4.74
N MET A 206 2.78 13.27 5.55
CA MET A 206 3.57 13.07 6.75
C MET A 206 4.58 11.95 6.53
N PHE A 207 5.83 12.20 6.90
CA PHE A 207 6.93 11.25 6.81
C PHE A 207 7.49 11.00 8.19
N TYR A 208 7.46 9.75 8.63
CA TYR A 208 7.91 9.34 9.95
C TYR A 208 9.21 8.56 9.82
N PHE A 209 10.22 9.02 10.56
CA PHE A 209 11.53 8.40 10.64
C PHE A 209 11.70 7.78 12.01
N LYS A 210 11.95 6.48 12.05
CA LYS A 210 12.25 5.74 13.27
C LYS A 210 13.69 5.30 13.25
N ASP A 211 14.42 5.60 14.33
CA ASP A 211 15.84 5.29 14.45
C ASP A 211 16.67 5.82 13.26
N GLY A 212 16.27 6.99 12.73
CA GLY A 212 16.97 7.70 11.65
C GLY A 212 16.61 7.27 10.21
N LYS A 213 15.75 6.26 10.02
CA LYS A 213 15.29 5.79 8.70
C LYS A 213 13.79 5.96 8.53
N LEU A 214 13.34 6.16 7.29
CA LEU A 214 11.92 6.26 6.96
C LEU A 214 11.19 4.96 7.33
N ASP A 215 10.21 5.04 8.22
CA ASP A 215 9.45 3.88 8.73
C ASP A 215 8.05 3.80 8.09
N ASN A 216 7.38 4.94 7.98
CA ASN A 216 6.07 5.04 7.34
C ASN A 216 5.84 6.44 6.78
N PHE A 217 4.89 6.52 5.86
CA PHE A 217 4.37 7.79 5.35
C PHE A 217 2.86 7.68 5.15
N ASN A 218 2.17 8.79 5.33
CA ASN A 218 0.72 8.87 5.20
C ASN A 218 0.29 10.23 4.68
N LEU A 219 -0.88 10.23 4.06
CA LEU A 219 -1.63 11.43 3.71
C LEU A 219 -2.60 11.69 4.85
N TRP A 220 -2.30 12.72 5.64
CA TRP A 220 -3.11 13.13 6.77
C TRP A 220 -4.11 14.21 6.37
N TRP A 221 -5.33 14.07 6.85
CA TRP A 221 -6.43 15.00 6.60
C TRP A 221 -6.83 15.70 7.90
N LEU A 222 -6.93 17.03 7.86
CA LEU A 222 -7.57 17.80 8.92
C LEU A 222 -9.05 17.96 8.59
N LEU A 223 -9.86 17.06 9.14
CA LEU A 223 -11.31 16.98 8.86
C LEU A 223 -12.16 17.48 10.04
N CYS A 224 -11.53 17.76 11.18
CA CYS A 224 -12.01 18.59 12.30
C CYS A 224 -11.18 19.89 12.59
#